data_AF-A0A212IXI5-F1
#
_entry.id   AF-A0A212IXI5-F1
#
_cell.length_a   1.000
_cell.length_b   1.000
_cell.length_c   1.000
_cell.angle_alpha   90.00
_cell.angle_beta   90.00
_cell.angle_gamma   90.00
#
_symmetry.space_group_name_H-M   'P 1'
#
loop_
_entity.id
_entity.type
_entity.pdbx_description
1 polymer ?
#
loop_
_entity_poly.entity_id
_entity_poly.type
_entity_poly.pdbx_seq_one_letter_code
_entity_poly.pdbx_strand_id
1 'polypeptide(L)'
;MNLYKILFSHTAPKDTEVGIKCLLLAENDEQVYEWIKSEPKITQSDHLFNGWGDYETDYGVDFKNKIISIKGEMFDDEYDYSDAYYGIKLFGWELLKENITTDYSELMELGIIKNATCE
;
A
#
# COMPACT_ATOMS: atom_id res chain seq x y z
N MET A 1 -2.05 -12.84 -12.72
CA MET A 1 -1.38 -12.05 -11.67
C MET A 1 -0.73 -10.85 -12.31
N ASN A 2 -0.61 -9.76 -11.56
CA ASN A 2 -0.03 -8.48 -11.96
C ASN A 2 1.08 -8.12 -10.97
N LEU A 3 2.03 -7.30 -11.42
CA LEU A 3 3.09 -6.75 -10.59
C LEU A 3 2.79 -5.28 -10.28
N TYR A 4 2.72 -4.98 -9.01
CA TYR A 4 2.49 -3.64 -8.47
C TYR A 4 3.72 -3.12 -7.75
N LYS A 5 3.84 -1.80 -7.71
CA LYS A 5 4.75 -1.06 -6.86
C LYS A 5 3.94 -0.45 -5.73
N ILE A 6 4.32 -0.75 -4.48
CA ILE A 6 3.72 -0.13 -3.30
C ILE A 6 4.55 1.09 -2.93
N LEU A 7 3.88 2.24 -2.84
CA LEU A 7 4.47 3.55 -2.58
C LEU A 7 4.08 4.02 -1.19
N PHE A 8 4.90 4.90 -0.62
CA PHE A 8 4.53 5.65 0.57
C PHE A 8 4.96 7.11 0.46
N SER A 9 4.22 7.95 1.16
CA SER A 9 4.60 9.32 1.47
C SER A 9 4.53 9.51 2.98
N HIS A 10 5.63 9.90 3.60
CA HIS A 10 5.67 10.31 4.99
C HIS A 10 5.87 11.82 5.06
N THR A 11 4.97 12.52 5.74
CA THR A 11 5.03 13.97 5.90
C THR A 11 4.96 14.32 7.38
N ALA A 12 5.95 15.07 7.85
CA ALA A 12 6.01 15.68 9.18
C ALA A 12 6.36 17.18 9.04
N PRO A 13 6.17 18.02 10.08
CA PRO A 13 6.34 19.48 9.96
C PRO A 13 7.71 19.96 9.46
N LYS A 14 8.74 19.11 9.52
CA LYS A 14 10.11 19.42 9.10
C LYS A 14 10.71 18.40 8.13
N ASP A 15 9.95 17.39 7.73
CA ASP A 15 10.47 16.30 6.91
C ASP A 15 9.41 15.77 5.96
N THR A 16 9.84 15.38 4.76
CA THR A 16 8.97 14.73 3.79
C THR A 16 9.78 13.69 3.03
N GLU A 17 9.31 12.45 3.09
CA GLU A 17 9.91 11.31 2.44
C GLU A 17 8.89 10.66 1.52
N VAL A 18 9.28 10.41 0.27
CA VAL A 18 8.48 9.61 -0.67
C VAL A 18 9.35 8.47 -1.15
N GLY A 19 8.79 7.25 -1.18
CA GLY A 19 9.57 6.08 -1.54
C GLY A 19 8.75 4.88 -1.95
N ILE A 20 9.47 3.81 -2.24
CA ILE A 20 8.91 2.51 -2.60
C ILE A 20 9.04 1.61 -1.38
N LYS A 21 7.93 1.03 -0.93
CA LYS A 21 7.93 0.03 0.13
C LYS A 21 8.35 -1.34 -0.37
N CYS A 22 7.69 -1.84 -1.42
CA CYS A 22 8.03 -3.12 -2.03
C CYS A 22 7.39 -3.27 -3.41
N LEU A 23 7.73 -4.36 -4.07
CA LEU A 23 6.96 -4.88 -5.20
C LEU A 23 5.96 -5.93 -4.68
N LEU A 24 4.75 -5.95 -5.24
CA LEU A 24 3.67 -6.83 -4.82
C LEU A 24 3.05 -7.55 -6.02
N LEU A 25 2.91 -8.87 -5.91
CA LEU A 25 2.14 -9.69 -6.82
C LEU A 25 0.69 -9.75 -6.33
N ALA A 26 -0.25 -9.35 -7.17
CA ALA A 26 -1.68 -9.40 -6.87
C ALA A 26 -2.50 -9.60 -8.15
N GLU A 27 -3.71 -10.12 -8.03
CA GLU A 27 -4.60 -10.33 -9.18
C GLU A 27 -5.26 -9.03 -9.67
N ASN A 28 -5.52 -8.10 -8.75
CA ASN A 28 -6.23 -6.85 -9.02
C ASN A 28 -5.97 -5.83 -7.90
N ASP A 29 -6.46 -4.60 -8.10
CA ASP A 29 -6.32 -3.50 -7.14
C ASP A 29 -7.00 -3.78 -5.79
N GLU A 30 -8.07 -4.60 -5.77
CA GLU A 30 -8.74 -4.98 -4.53
C GLU A 30 -7.83 -5.83 -3.64
N GLN A 31 -7.09 -6.79 -4.20
CA GLN A 31 -6.10 -7.54 -3.44
C GLN A 31 -4.95 -6.67 -2.93
N VAL A 32 -4.55 -5.63 -3.67
CA VAL A 32 -3.55 -4.67 -3.19
C VAL A 32 -4.08 -3.89 -1.99
N TYR A 33 -5.34 -3.41 -2.08
CA TYR A 33 -6.00 -2.72 -0.98
C TYR A 33 -6.08 -3.58 0.27
N GLU A 34 -6.58 -4.82 0.15
CA GLU A 34 -6.71 -5.74 1.28
C GLU A 34 -5.35 -6.08 1.90
N TRP A 35 -4.32 -6.25 1.07
CA TRP A 35 -2.95 -6.49 1.54
C TRP A 35 -2.42 -5.29 2.34
N ILE A 36 -2.55 -4.05 1.86
CA ILE A 36 -2.11 -2.86 2.61
C ILE A 36 -2.92 -2.74 3.91
N LYS A 37 -4.26 -2.87 3.84
CA LYS A 37 -5.16 -2.78 4.99
C LYS A 37 -4.82 -3.77 6.10
N SER A 38 -4.32 -4.96 5.74
CA SER A 38 -3.91 -5.98 6.71
C SER A 38 -2.64 -5.66 7.50
N GLU A 39 -1.98 -4.53 7.21
CA GLU A 39 -0.74 -4.11 7.85
C GLU A 39 0.35 -5.21 7.85
N PRO A 40 0.85 -5.65 6.68
CA PRO A 40 1.75 -6.79 6.64
C PRO A 40 3.17 -6.41 7.04
N LYS A 41 3.90 -7.42 7.54
CA LYS A 41 5.35 -7.35 7.70
C LYS A 41 6.02 -7.45 6.34
N ILE A 42 6.73 -6.40 5.93
CA ILE A 42 7.51 -6.40 4.68
C ILE A 42 8.86 -7.08 4.91
N THR A 43 9.52 -6.74 6.02
CA THR A 43 10.78 -7.33 6.45
C THR A 43 10.73 -7.64 7.94
N GLN A 44 11.83 -8.15 8.53
CA GLN A 44 11.89 -8.37 9.98
C GLN A 44 11.74 -7.07 10.79
N SER A 45 12.11 -5.93 10.22
CA SER A 45 12.11 -4.62 10.89
C SER A 45 11.11 -3.63 10.32
N ASP A 46 10.54 -3.89 9.14
CA ASP A 46 9.60 -2.98 8.47
C ASP A 46 8.21 -3.60 8.41
N HIS A 47 7.25 -2.83 8.91
CA HIS A 47 5.84 -3.17 9.02
C HIS A 47 5.03 -2.01 8.47
N LEU A 48 4.02 -2.33 7.68
CA LEU A 48 3.03 -1.35 7.25
C LEU A 48 2.17 -0.97 8.46
N PHE A 49 1.92 0.32 8.65
CA PHE A 49 1.00 0.83 9.65
C PHE A 49 0.13 1.88 8.97
N ASN A 50 -1.19 1.69 8.97
CA ASN A 50 -2.18 2.56 8.36
C ASN A 50 -3.50 2.55 9.16
N GLY A 51 -4.43 3.44 8.83
CA GLY A 51 -5.74 3.51 9.50
C GLY A 51 -6.87 2.85 8.73
N TRP A 52 -6.62 2.15 7.61
CA TRP A 52 -7.68 1.79 6.66
C TRP A 52 -8.70 0.81 7.24
N GLY A 53 -8.28 -0.10 8.12
CA GLY A 53 -9.21 -1.01 8.81
C GLY A 53 -10.20 -0.27 9.72
N ASP A 54 -9.73 0.74 10.44
CA ASP A 54 -10.56 1.57 11.29
C ASP A 54 -11.48 2.46 10.44
N TYR A 55 -10.94 3.11 9.39
CA TYR A 55 -11.73 3.94 8.48
C TYR A 55 -12.80 3.16 7.72
N GLU A 56 -12.52 1.94 7.25
CA GLU A 56 -13.54 1.10 6.60
C GLU A 56 -14.63 0.68 7.61
N THR A 57 -14.29 0.53 8.90
CA THR A 57 -15.28 0.28 9.94
C THR A 57 -16.19 1.49 10.17
N ASP A 58 -15.63 2.70 10.20
CA ASP A 58 -16.36 3.94 10.47
C ASP A 58 -17.14 4.48 9.26
N TYR A 59 -16.58 4.35 8.06
CA TYR A 59 -17.10 4.94 6.81
C TYR A 59 -17.60 3.90 5.79
N GLY A 60 -17.34 2.61 6.01
CA GLY A 60 -17.87 1.52 5.21
C GLY A 60 -17.29 1.39 3.80
N VAL A 61 -18.09 0.79 2.91
CA VAL A 61 -17.73 0.43 1.53
C VAL A 61 -17.34 1.64 0.68
N ASP A 62 -17.85 2.83 0.99
CA ASP A 62 -17.54 4.06 0.25
C ASP A 62 -16.07 4.47 0.42
N PHE A 63 -15.49 4.26 1.60
CA PHE A 63 -14.06 4.49 1.84
C PHE A 63 -13.21 3.54 1.00
N LYS A 64 -13.47 2.23 1.07
CA LYS A 64 -12.78 1.22 0.26
C LYS A 64 -12.82 1.55 -1.23
N ASN A 65 -14.01 1.85 -1.76
CA ASN A 65 -14.19 2.19 -3.17
C ASN A 65 -13.42 3.46 -3.55
N LYS A 66 -13.45 4.49 -2.70
CA LYS A 66 -12.65 5.71 -2.91
C LYS A 66 -11.18 5.36 -3.00
N ILE A 67 -10.61 4.69 -1.99
CA ILE A 67 -9.19 4.35 -1.92
C ILE A 67 -8.74 3.52 -3.13
N ILE A 68 -9.52 2.51 -3.53
CA ILE A 68 -9.22 1.70 -4.72
C ILE A 68 -9.25 2.56 -6.00
N SER A 69 -10.25 3.44 -6.14
CA SER A 69 -10.40 4.28 -7.34
C SER A 69 -9.24 5.26 -7.55
N ILE A 70 -8.68 5.79 -6.46
CA ILE A 70 -7.54 6.72 -6.50
C ILE A 70 -6.19 6.01 -6.36
N LYS A 71 -6.20 4.68 -6.16
CA LYS A 71 -5.01 3.84 -5.94
C LYS A 71 -4.21 4.19 -4.69
N GLY A 72 -4.93 4.53 -3.63
CA GLY A 72 -4.37 4.84 -2.32
C GLY A 72 -4.48 6.31 -1.92
N GLU A 73 -4.61 6.56 -0.62
CA GLU A 73 -4.70 7.88 -0.01
C GLU A 73 -3.50 8.80 -0.31
N MET A 74 -2.34 8.24 -0.70
CA MET A 74 -1.19 9.02 -1.15
C MET A 74 -1.50 9.90 -2.37
N PHE A 75 -2.52 9.53 -3.16
CA PHE A 75 -2.97 10.27 -4.34
C PHE A 75 -4.29 11.02 -4.09
N ASP A 76 -4.70 11.16 -2.82
CA ASP A 76 -5.83 11.99 -2.45
C ASP A 76 -5.39 13.45 -2.33
N ASP A 77 -5.68 14.26 -3.36
CA ASP A 77 -5.36 15.69 -3.38
C ASP A 77 -6.11 16.48 -2.28
N GLU A 78 -7.15 15.89 -1.68
CA GLU A 78 -7.94 16.50 -0.60
C GLU A 78 -7.55 16.00 0.79
N TYR A 79 -6.48 15.20 0.92
CA TYR A 79 -6.10 14.63 2.22
C TYR A 79 -5.77 15.73 3.25
N ASP A 80 -6.44 15.68 4.40
CA ASP A 80 -6.21 16.65 5.46
C ASP A 80 -4.99 16.27 6.32
N TYR A 81 -3.96 17.12 6.27
CA TYR A 81 -2.74 16.99 7.07
C TYR A 81 -2.81 17.74 8.41
N SER A 82 -4.00 18.20 8.83
CA SER A 82 -4.17 19.05 10.02
C SER A 82 -3.63 18.46 11.32
N ASP A 83 -3.51 17.12 11.43
CA ASP A 83 -2.93 16.41 12.58
C ASP A 83 -1.54 15.79 12.32
N ALA A 84 -0.74 16.36 11.40
CA ALA A 84 0.60 15.86 11.10
C ALA A 84 1.64 16.02 12.23
N TYR A 85 1.24 16.33 13.47
CA TYR A 85 2.17 16.63 14.57
C TYR A 85 3.16 15.48 14.85
N TYR A 86 2.73 14.23 14.68
CA TYR A 86 3.57 13.02 14.79
C TYR A 86 4.00 12.44 13.43
N GLY A 87 3.72 13.16 12.35
CA GLY A 87 3.92 12.71 10.99
C GLY A 87 2.84 11.76 10.50
N ILE A 88 2.38 11.96 9.28
CA ILE A 88 1.38 11.12 8.61
C ILE A 88 2.10 10.25 7.60
N LYS A 89 1.69 8.99 7.46
CA LYS A 89 2.19 8.09 6.42
C LYS A 89 1.01 7.64 5.57
N LEU A 90 1.09 7.96 4.29
CA LEU A 90 0.09 7.65 3.28
C LEU A 90 0.62 6.57 2.36
N PHE A 91 -0.26 5.67 1.91
CA PHE A 91 0.09 4.61 0.97
C PHE A 91 -0.64 4.75 -0.35
N GLY A 92 0.02 4.24 -1.40
CA GLY A 92 -0.58 4.08 -2.71
C GLY A 92 0.11 3.01 -3.52
N TRP A 93 -0.41 2.75 -4.71
CA TRP A 93 0.17 1.75 -5.59
C TRP A 93 0.10 2.13 -7.06
N GLU A 94 1.07 1.61 -7.80
CA GLU A 94 1.14 1.70 -9.26
C GLU A 94 1.21 0.31 -9.87
N LEU A 95 0.44 0.08 -10.93
CA LEU A 95 0.55 -1.13 -11.73
C LEU A 95 1.79 -1.02 -12.63
N LEU A 96 2.78 -1.90 -12.43
CA LEU A 96 3.99 -1.94 -13.26
C LEU A 96 3.83 -2.83 -14.48
N LYS A 97 3.17 -3.99 -14.29
CA LYS A 97 3.00 -4.96 -15.37
C LYS A 97 1.78 -5.84 -15.13
N GLU A 98 0.96 -5.97 -16.16
CA GLU A 98 -0.19 -6.86 -16.16
C GLU A 98 0.16 -8.26 -16.68
N ASN A 99 -0.64 -9.25 -16.30
CA ASN A 99 -0.65 -10.59 -16.90
C ASN A 99 0.75 -11.24 -16.97
N ILE A 100 1.48 -11.14 -15.87
CA ILE A 100 2.82 -11.73 -15.76
C ILE A 100 2.75 -13.25 -15.78
N THR A 101 3.62 -13.85 -16.59
CA THR A 101 3.83 -15.30 -16.69
C THR A 101 5.22 -15.72 -16.18
N THR A 102 6.06 -14.75 -15.82
CA THR A 102 7.39 -14.95 -15.28
C THR A 102 7.31 -15.53 -13.88
N ASP A 103 8.16 -16.51 -13.59
CA ASP A 103 8.35 -17.05 -12.25
C ASP A 103 9.21 -16.09 -11.41
N TYR A 104 8.69 -15.68 -10.26
CA TYR A 104 9.34 -14.77 -9.32
C TYR A 104 9.71 -15.45 -8.00
N SER A 105 9.68 -16.78 -7.94
CA SER A 105 9.91 -17.55 -6.70
C SER A 105 11.22 -17.15 -6.00
N GLU A 106 12.32 -17.04 -6.73
CA GLU A 106 13.61 -16.60 -6.17
C GLU A 106 13.56 -15.17 -5.60
N LEU A 107 12.88 -14.24 -6.27
CA LEU A 107 12.74 -12.87 -5.77
C LEU A 107 11.80 -12.77 -4.56
N MET A 108 10.84 -13.68 -4.45
CA MET A 108 9.99 -13.82 -3.26
C MET A 108 10.80 -14.36 -2.08
N GLU A 109 11.61 -15.40 -2.28
CA GLU A 109 12.51 -15.96 -1.26
C GLU A 109 13.53 -14.93 -0.74
N LEU A 110 14.06 -14.09 -1.64
CA LEU A 110 14.95 -12.97 -1.29
C LEU A 110 14.20 -11.78 -0.64
N GLY A 111 12.88 -11.84 -0.55
CA GLY A 111 12.05 -10.81 0.05
C GLY A 111 11.92 -9.52 -0.75
N ILE A 112 12.34 -9.52 -2.03
CA ILE A 112 12.28 -8.37 -2.95
C ILE A 112 10.85 -8.16 -3.46
N ILE A 113 10.14 -9.25 -3.74
CA ILE A 113 8.75 -9.26 -4.17
C ILE A 113 7.90 -9.90 -3.07
N LYS A 114 6.73 -9.32 -2.80
CA LYS A 114 5.71 -9.87 -1.90
C LYS A 114 4.55 -10.45 -2.70
N ASN A 115 3.79 -11.34 -2.09
CA ASN A 115 2.59 -11.91 -2.68
C ASN A 115 1.37 -11.51 -1.85
N ALA A 116 0.32 -11.02 -2.50
CA ALA A 116 -0.93 -10.61 -1.86
C ALA A 116 -1.83 -11.82 -1.50
N THR A 117 -1.67 -12.96 -2.18
CA THR A 117 -2.35 -14.20 -1.75
C THR A 117 -1.64 -14.76 -0.53
N CYS A 118 -2.34 -14.76 0.59
CA CYS A 118 -1.89 -15.06 1.95
C CYS A 118 -0.88 -16.23 2.09
N GLU A 119 0.10 -16.01 2.97
CA GLU A 119 0.51 -17.00 3.98
C GLU A 119 -0.02 -16.57 5.34
#